data_AF-A0A2G2ZI57-F1
#
_entry.id   AF-A0A2G2ZI57-F1
#
_cell.length_a   1.000
_cell.length_b   1.000
_cell.length_c   1.000
_cell.angle_alpha   90.00
_cell.angle_beta   90.00
_cell.angle_gamma   90.00
#
_symmetry.space_group_name_H-M   'P 1'
#
loop_
_entity.id
_entity.type
_entity.pdbx_description
1 polymer ?
#
loop_
_entity_poly.entity_id
_entity_poly.type
_entity_poly.pdbx_seq_one_letter_code
_entity_poly.pdbx_strand_id
1 'polypeptide(L)'
;MGPSKSFGVLFVVGLLFFPPDQVTGIGANWGTQSTHRLPPEIVVRMLKDNGIQKVKLFDADYDTLKALGKSGLEVMVGIPNDMLSTMGSLKAAEKWVSKNVSVHINDNSVNIRCSYLF
;
A
#
# COMPACT_ATOMS: atom_id res chain seq x y z
N MET A 1 24.83 38.46 30.38
CA MET A 1 25.68 37.29 30.07
C MET A 1 25.14 36.65 28.80
N GLY A 2 25.88 36.73 27.68
CA GLY A 2 25.48 36.10 26.42
C GLY A 2 25.77 34.59 26.44
N PRO A 3 25.10 33.79 25.60
CA PRO A 3 25.34 32.35 25.52
C PRO A 3 26.81 32.06 25.17
N SER A 4 27.41 31.06 25.84
CA SER A 4 28.82 30.72 25.64
C SER A 4 29.06 30.12 24.25
N LYS A 5 30.24 30.36 23.67
CA LYS A 5 30.63 29.82 22.35
C LYS A 5 30.53 28.28 22.31
N SER A 6 30.75 27.62 23.46
CA SER A 6 30.62 26.17 23.61
C SER A 6 29.19 25.67 23.43
N PHE A 7 28.19 26.47 23.84
CA PHE A 7 26.78 26.15 23.60
C PHE A 7 26.43 26.18 22.11
N GLY A 8 26.96 27.16 21.38
CA GLY A 8 26.81 27.23 19.92
C GLY A 8 27.47 26.05 19.19
N VAL A 9 28.65 25.63 19.61
CA VAL A 9 29.35 24.47 19.03
C VAL A 9 28.59 23.16 19.29
N LEU A 10 28.12 22.93 20.52
CA LEU A 10 27.30 21.74 20.83
C LEU A 10 26.01 21.69 20.02
N PHE A 11 25.38 22.85 19.80
CA PHE A 11 24.15 22.95 19.02
C PHE A 11 24.36 22.60 17.54
N VAL A 12 25.45 23.08 16.94
CA VAL A 12 25.80 22.76 15.53
C VAL A 12 26.20 21.29 15.38
N VAL A 13 26.96 20.73 16.32
CA VAL A 13 27.29 19.30 16.31
C VAL A 13 26.02 18.45 16.45
N GLY A 14 25.09 18.82 17.33
CA GLY A 14 23.79 18.15 17.47
C GLY A 14 22.97 18.13 16.17
N LEU A 15 22.98 19.22 15.41
CA LEU A 15 22.29 19.31 14.11
C LEU A 15 22.92 18.41 13.02
N LEU A 16 24.23 18.16 13.09
CA LEU A 16 24.94 17.26 12.17
C LEU A 16 24.72 15.77 12.48
N PHE A 17 24.21 15.44 13.67
CA PHE A 17 23.90 14.06 14.10
C PHE A 17 22.41 13.70 14.01
N PHE A 18 21.56 14.53 13.40
CA PHE A 18 20.22 14.09 13.04
C PHE A 18 20.32 13.13 11.85
N PRO A 19 20.05 11.82 12.01
CA PRO A 19 19.93 10.94 10.86
C PRO A 19 18.80 11.51 9.98
N PRO A 20 18.98 11.54 8.65
CA PRO A 20 17.90 11.95 7.77
C PRO A 20 16.68 11.09 8.05
N ASP A 21 15.49 11.70 8.04
CA ASP A 21 14.23 10.97 8.15
C ASP A 21 14.22 9.88 7.08
N GLN A 22 14.28 8.63 7.53
CA GLN A 22 14.28 7.49 6.64
C GLN A 22 12.85 7.30 6.12
N VAL A 23 12.69 7.28 4.80
CA VAL A 23 11.42 6.88 4.19
C VAL A 23 11.15 5.43 4.58
N THR A 24 10.09 5.20 5.34
CA THR A 24 9.73 3.88 5.89
C THR A 24 9.10 2.93 4.87
N GLY A 25 8.87 3.38 3.64
CA GLY A 25 8.49 2.52 2.51
C GLY A 25 7.98 3.31 1.30
N ILE A 26 8.19 2.76 0.10
CA ILE A 26 7.69 3.30 -1.17
C ILE A 26 6.55 2.43 -1.66
N GLY A 27 5.50 3.07 -2.20
CA GLY A 27 4.35 2.39 -2.79
C GLY A 27 4.05 2.84 -4.21
N ALA A 28 3.32 2.02 -4.96
CA ALA A 28 2.88 2.30 -6.31
C ALA A 28 1.37 2.11 -6.47
N ASN A 29 0.75 2.89 -7.36
CA ASN A 29 -0.62 2.63 -7.82
C ASN A 29 -0.56 1.63 -8.98
N TRP A 30 -1.29 0.52 -8.87
CA TRP A 30 -1.42 -0.46 -9.97
C TRP A 30 -2.80 -0.30 -10.59
N GLY A 31 -2.85 0.45 -11.68
CA GLY A 31 -4.05 0.57 -12.52
C GLY A 31 -4.15 -0.58 -13.51
N THR A 32 -5.36 -1.12 -13.70
CA THR A 32 -5.61 -2.22 -14.64
C THR A 32 -6.16 -1.72 -15.99
N GLN A 33 -6.57 -0.46 -16.13
CA GLN A 33 -7.14 0.06 -17.39
C GLN A 33 -6.06 0.29 -18.46
N SER A 34 -5.71 -0.77 -19.19
CA SER A 34 -4.72 -0.78 -20.29
C SER A 34 -5.20 -1.68 -21.42
N THR A 35 -4.89 -1.31 -22.67
CA THR A 35 -5.10 -2.14 -23.86
C THR A 35 -4.13 -3.32 -23.93
N HIS A 36 -2.99 -3.23 -23.26
CA HIS A 36 -1.96 -4.25 -23.19
C HIS A 36 -1.55 -4.45 -21.73
N ARG A 37 -2.29 -5.31 -21.03
CA ARG A 37 -1.99 -5.64 -19.63
C ARG A 37 -0.84 -6.64 -19.58
N LEU A 38 0.16 -6.36 -18.75
CA LEU A 38 1.16 -7.36 -18.40
C LEU A 38 0.52 -8.42 -17.49
N PRO A 39 0.97 -9.69 -17.54
CA PRO A 39 0.52 -10.70 -16.60
C PRO A 39 0.77 -10.27 -15.14
N PRO A 40 -0.18 -10.46 -14.21
CA PRO A 40 -0.05 -9.98 -12.84
C PRO A 40 1.24 -10.43 -12.13
N GLU A 41 1.70 -11.66 -12.36
CA GLU A 41 2.92 -12.19 -11.76
C GLU A 41 4.17 -11.45 -12.22
N ILE A 42 4.18 -10.96 -13.46
CA ILE A 42 5.26 -10.14 -14.01
C ILE A 42 5.26 -8.77 -13.35
N VAL A 43 4.09 -8.17 -13.14
CA VAL A 43 3.99 -6.88 -12.44
C VAL A 43 4.44 -7.01 -10.99
N VAL A 44 4.01 -8.05 -10.27
CA VAL A 44 4.45 -8.31 -8.89
C VAL A 44 5.97 -8.47 -8.80
N ARG A 45 6.57 -9.22 -9.74
CA ARG A 45 8.03 -9.35 -9.81
C ARG A 45 8.70 -8.00 -10.07
N MET A 46 8.23 -7.25 -11.05
CA MET A 46 8.75 -5.92 -11.36
C MET A 46 8.69 -4.97 -10.15
N LEU A 47 7.58 -4.95 -9.40
CA LEU A 47 7.45 -4.14 -8.19
C LEU A 47 8.52 -4.51 -7.15
N LYS A 48 8.70 -5.81 -6.89
CA LYS A 48 9.69 -6.31 -5.93
C LYS A 48 11.12 -6.01 -6.36
N ASP A 49 11.44 -6.24 -7.63
CA ASP A 49 12.78 -6.01 -8.19
C ASP A 49 13.18 -4.52 -8.11
N ASN A 50 12.19 -3.62 -8.07
CA ASN A 50 12.38 -2.17 -7.93
C ASN A 50 12.24 -1.67 -6.47
N GLY A 51 12.20 -2.57 -5.49
CA GLY A 51 12.14 -2.19 -4.07
C GLY A 51 10.82 -1.56 -3.63
N ILE A 52 9.76 -1.68 -4.42
CA ILE A 52 8.41 -1.27 -4.02
C ILE A 52 7.90 -2.24 -2.96
N GLN A 53 7.32 -1.70 -1.89
CA GLN A 53 6.87 -2.48 -0.73
C GLN A 53 5.35 -2.46 -0.58
N LYS A 54 4.68 -1.48 -1.19
CA LYS A 54 3.24 -1.26 -1.03
C LYS A 54 2.58 -1.07 -2.38
N VAL A 55 1.35 -1.56 -2.54
CA VAL A 55 0.57 -1.37 -3.74
C VAL A 55 -0.86 -0.93 -3.43
N LYS A 56 -1.34 0.03 -4.19
CA LYS A 56 -2.73 0.50 -4.17
C LYS A 56 -3.45 0.02 -5.43
N LEU A 57 -4.49 -0.79 -5.23
CA LEU A 57 -5.40 -1.27 -6.27
C LEU A 57 -6.68 -0.44 -6.26
N PHE A 58 -7.35 -0.36 -7.40
CA PHE A 58 -8.60 0.40 -7.58
C PHE A 58 -9.83 -0.50 -7.65
N ASP A 59 -9.65 -1.81 -7.58
CA ASP A 59 -10.70 -2.80 -7.49
C ASP A 59 -10.16 -4.02 -6.74
N ALA A 60 -11.03 -5.02 -6.56
CA ALA A 60 -10.68 -6.31 -6.01
C ALA A 60 -10.59 -7.38 -7.13
N ASP A 61 -9.82 -7.08 -8.18
CA ASP A 61 -9.56 -8.05 -9.26
C ASP A 61 -8.90 -9.32 -8.71
N TYR A 62 -9.53 -10.47 -8.98
CA TYR A 62 -9.16 -11.75 -8.38
C TYR A 62 -7.75 -12.19 -8.79
N ASP A 63 -7.40 -12.06 -10.08
CA ASP A 63 -6.11 -12.50 -10.61
C ASP A 63 -4.97 -11.63 -10.09
N THR A 64 -5.19 -10.31 -10.02
CA THR A 64 -4.26 -9.35 -9.43
C THR A 64 -4.01 -9.66 -7.95
N LEU A 65 -5.07 -9.84 -7.16
CA LEU A 65 -4.95 -10.18 -5.74
C LEU A 65 -4.31 -11.55 -5.54
N LYS A 66 -4.63 -12.54 -6.37
CA LYS A 66 -4.00 -13.86 -6.32
C LYS A 66 -2.50 -13.81 -6.59
N ALA A 67 -2.05 -13.04 -7.59
CA ALA A 67 -0.63 -12.88 -7.89
C ALA A 67 0.15 -12.17 -6.77
N LEU A 68 -0.51 -11.31 -6.00
CA LEU A 68 0.07 -10.67 -4.81
C LEU A 68 0.22 -11.63 -3.61
N GLY A 69 -0.36 -12.83 -3.68
CA GLY A 69 -0.26 -13.85 -2.65
C GLY A 69 1.18 -14.22 -2.31
N LYS A 70 1.52 -14.24 -1.01
CA LYS A 70 2.87 -14.54 -0.50
C LYS A 70 4.00 -13.65 -1.07
N SER A 71 3.66 -12.53 -1.72
CA SER A 71 4.66 -11.64 -2.33
C SER A 71 5.45 -10.85 -1.29
N GLY A 72 4.84 -10.57 -0.14
CA GLY A 72 5.34 -9.66 0.91
C GLY A 72 4.87 -8.21 0.75
N LEU A 73 4.25 -7.85 -0.39
CA LEU A 73 3.76 -6.50 -0.66
C LEU A 73 2.53 -6.19 0.22
N GLU A 74 2.53 -5.01 0.85
CA GLU A 74 1.34 -4.49 1.52
C GLU A 74 0.32 -3.99 0.51
N VAL A 75 -0.92 -4.46 0.61
CA VAL A 75 -1.96 -4.16 -0.37
C VAL A 75 -3.05 -3.27 0.24
N MET A 76 -3.39 -2.21 -0.47
CA MET A 76 -4.58 -1.40 -0.24
C MET A 76 -5.58 -1.66 -1.38
N VAL A 77 -6.80 -2.06 -1.06
CA VAL A 77 -7.82 -2.45 -2.06
C VAL A 77 -8.92 -1.40 -2.18
N GLY A 78 -9.16 -0.94 -3.41
CA GLY A 78 -10.19 0.05 -3.71
C GLY A 78 -11.57 -0.60 -3.88
N ILE A 79 -12.60 0.09 -3.40
CA ILE A 79 -14.00 -0.17 -3.72
C ILE A 79 -14.41 0.85 -4.79
N PRO A 80 -14.75 0.40 -6.00
CA PRO A 80 -15.15 1.28 -7.10
C PRO A 80 -16.33 2.21 -6.76
N ASN A 81 -16.29 3.45 -7.27
CA ASN A 81 -17.32 4.47 -7.08
C ASN A 81 -18.74 4.03 -7.45
N ASP A 82 -18.90 3.20 -8.48
CA ASP A 82 -20.20 2.67 -8.91
C ASP A 82 -20.83 1.74 -7.85
N MET A 83 -20.03 1.18 -6.95
CA MET A 83 -20.51 0.36 -5.84
C MET A 83 -20.94 1.19 -4.62
N LEU A 84 -20.66 2.49 -4.55
CA LEU A 84 -20.97 3.34 -3.38
C LEU A 84 -22.43 3.27 -2.96
N SER A 85 -23.35 3.29 -3.93
CA SER A 85 -24.79 3.22 -3.68
C SER A 85 -25.19 1.95 -2.92
N THR A 86 -24.46 0.85 -3.13
CA THR A 86 -24.70 -0.44 -2.48
C THR A 86 -23.99 -0.58 -1.13
N MET A 87 -22.99 0.27 -0.86
CA MET A 87 -22.18 0.26 0.38
C MET A 87 -22.79 1.05 1.53
N GLY A 88 -23.99 1.59 1.37
CA GLY A 88 -24.67 2.41 2.39
C GLY A 88 -25.10 1.66 3.66
N SER A 89 -24.92 0.33 3.72
CA SER A 89 -25.26 -0.46 4.90
C SER A 89 -24.10 -1.33 5.36
N LEU A 90 -23.99 -1.54 6.68
CA LEU A 90 -22.98 -2.40 7.29
C LEU A 90 -23.01 -3.82 6.68
N LYS A 91 -24.21 -4.40 6.54
CA LYS A 91 -24.38 -5.76 5.98
C LYS A 91 -23.85 -5.88 4.55
N ALA A 92 -24.04 -4.85 3.73
CA ALA A 92 -23.52 -4.84 2.36
C ALA A 92 -21.99 -4.71 2.34
N ALA A 93 -21.44 -3.84 3.19
CA ALA A 93 -19.99 -3.69 3.36
C ALA A 93 -19.32 -4.99 3.84
N GLU A 94 -19.87 -5.63 4.88
CA GLU A 94 -19.40 -6.93 5.39
C GLU A 94 -19.43 -8.02 4.32
N LYS A 95 -20.53 -8.10 3.55
CA LYS A 95 -20.65 -9.06 2.45
C LYS A 95 -19.60 -8.82 1.37
N TRP A 96 -19.32 -7.55 1.03
CA TRP A 96 -18.30 -7.22 0.06
C TRP A 96 -16.91 -7.58 0.54
N VAL A 97 -16.57 -7.24 1.79
CA VAL A 97 -15.28 -7.61 2.41
C VAL A 97 -15.10 -9.12 2.42
N SER A 98 -16.12 -9.87 2.87
CA SER A 98 -16.08 -11.33 2.90
C SER A 98 -15.81 -11.93 1.52
N LYS A 99 -16.50 -11.44 0.49
CA LYS A 99 -16.42 -11.98 -0.87
C LYS A 99 -15.14 -11.58 -1.61
N ASN A 100 -14.67 -10.35 -1.44
CA ASN A 100 -13.65 -9.76 -2.31
C ASN A 100 -12.31 -9.49 -1.60
N VAL A 101 -12.25 -9.57 -0.27
CA VAL A 101 -11.04 -9.30 0.52
C VAL A 101 -10.67 -10.52 1.35
N SER A 102 -11.59 -11.03 2.17
CA SER A 102 -11.30 -12.11 3.12
C SER A 102 -10.82 -13.40 2.45
N VAL A 103 -11.38 -13.76 1.29
CA VAL A 103 -10.94 -14.92 0.50
C VAL A 103 -9.46 -14.85 0.14
N HIS A 104 -8.94 -13.66 -0.18
CA HIS A 104 -7.55 -13.48 -0.59
C HIS A 104 -6.59 -13.48 0.60
N ILE A 105 -7.03 -12.99 1.75
CA ILE A 105 -6.26 -13.08 3.00
C ILE A 105 -6.09 -14.55 3.39
N ASN A 106 -7.18 -15.32 3.37
CA ASN A 106 -7.20 -16.70 3.86
C ASN A 106 -6.58 -17.68 2.87
N ASP A 107 -7.01 -17.66 1.61
CA ASP A 107 -6.72 -18.73 0.66
C ASP A 107 -5.45 -18.42 -0.15
N ASN A 108 -5.23 -17.14 -0.47
CA ASN A 108 -4.12 -16.69 -1.30
C ASN A 108 -2.95 -16.11 -0.48
N SER A 109 -3.13 -15.90 0.83
CA SER A 109 -2.13 -15.31 1.73
C SER A 109 -1.65 -13.92 1.27
N VAL A 110 -2.59 -13.05 0.87
CA VAL A 110 -2.32 -11.66 0.49
C VAL A 110 -2.23 -10.78 1.73
N ASN A 111 -1.21 -9.92 1.83
CA ASN A 111 -1.02 -8.99 2.94
C ASN A 111 -1.85 -7.70 2.75
N ILE A 112 -3.18 -7.83 2.84
CA ILE A 112 -4.10 -6.69 2.72
C ILE A 112 -4.11 -5.91 4.04
N ARG A 113 -3.85 -4.60 3.98
CA ARG A 113 -3.77 -3.71 5.15
C ARG A 113 -5.05 -2.92 5.38
N CYS A 114 -5.72 -2.52 4.30
CA CYS A 114 -6.93 -1.72 4.37
C CYS A 114 -7.70 -1.75 3.03
N SER A 115 -8.97 -1.35 3.10
CA SER A 115 -9.81 -1.06 1.95
C SER A 115 -10.29 0.39 2.00
N TYR A 116 -10.55 1.00 0.85
CA TYR A 116 -10.95 2.40 0.76
C TYR A 116 -11.95 2.61 -0.38
N LEU A 117 -12.75 3.66 -0.25
CA LEU A 117 -13.61 4.18 -1.31
C LEU A 117 -12.83 5.25 -2.09
N PHE A 118 -12.98 5.31 -3.41
CA PHE A 118 -12.36 6.31 -4.28
C PHE A 118 -13.25 6.64 -5.45
#